data_AF-A0A918RYE0-F1
#
_entry.id   AF-A0A918RYE0-F1
#
_cell.length_a   1.000
_cell.length_b   1.000
_cell.length_c   1.000
_cell.angle_alpha   90.00
_cell.angle_beta   90.00
_cell.angle_gamma   90.00
#
_symmetry.space_group_name_H-M   'P 1'
#
loop_
_entity.id
_entity.type
_entity.pdbx_description
1 polymer ?
#
loop_
_entity_poly.entity_id
_entity_poly.type
_entity_poly.pdbx_seq_one_letter_code
_entity_poly.pdbx_strand_id
1 'polypeptide(L)'
;MPNVAQVSFHQQVESGKCCSTRYQVYLNLLGRLNTEQISRFESQEDIDAVRSSQESDIQLIDDWLLSFSTDRFQKVAMIVADALMKSDEQRLLTNIPDIFFGMRVEALVENRLLQGEGDLCDMRLGEVRLAE
;
A
#
# COMPACT_ATOMS: atom_id res chain seq x y z
N MET A 1 -2.17 -10.11 -51.42
CA MET A 1 -3.19 -9.69 -50.43
C MET A 1 -4.33 -10.70 -50.45
N PRO A 2 -4.52 -11.45 -49.35
CA PRO A 2 -5.87 -11.80 -48.92
C PRO A 2 -6.08 -11.42 -47.44
N ASN A 3 -7.24 -10.82 -47.19
CA ASN A 3 -7.77 -10.48 -45.88
C ASN A 3 -8.47 -11.71 -45.29
N VAL A 4 -8.19 -11.99 -44.02
CA VAL A 4 -8.46 -13.27 -43.33
C VAL A 4 -9.83 -13.23 -42.66
N ALA A 5 -10.55 -14.35 -42.81
CA ALA A 5 -11.85 -14.62 -42.27
C ALA A 5 -11.89 -14.62 -40.73
N GLN A 6 -13.08 -14.36 -40.19
CA GLN A 6 -13.44 -14.60 -38.80
C GLN A 6 -13.32 -16.08 -38.43
N VAL A 7 -12.74 -16.37 -37.26
CA VAL A 7 -13.06 -17.56 -36.46
C VAL A 7 -12.97 -17.19 -34.99
N SER A 8 -14.11 -17.27 -34.29
CA SER A 8 -14.18 -17.27 -32.83
C SER A 8 -13.53 -18.53 -32.28
N PHE A 9 -12.64 -18.39 -31.30
CA PHE A 9 -12.15 -19.53 -30.52
C PHE A 9 -12.42 -19.27 -29.03
N HIS A 10 -13.39 -20.01 -28.50
CA HIS A 10 -13.46 -20.30 -27.08
C HIS A 10 -12.42 -21.40 -26.79
N GLN A 11 -11.53 -21.17 -25.83
CA GLN A 11 -10.93 -22.26 -25.09
C GLN A 11 -10.54 -21.78 -23.69
N GLN A 12 -11.18 -22.38 -22.69
CA GLN A 12 -10.67 -22.42 -21.32
C GLN A 12 -9.32 -23.17 -21.29
N VAL A 13 -8.59 -23.02 -20.17
CA VAL A 13 -7.75 -24.02 -19.48
C VAL A 13 -6.36 -23.46 -19.06
N GLU A 14 -6.21 -23.34 -17.74
CA GLU A 14 -5.04 -23.67 -16.89
C GLU A 14 -3.77 -22.81 -16.79
N SER A 15 -3.45 -22.54 -15.51
CA SER A 15 -2.16 -22.59 -14.83
C SER A 15 -0.90 -22.06 -15.52
N GLY A 16 -0.24 -21.12 -14.84
CA GLY A 16 1.22 -21.14 -14.73
C GLY A 16 1.96 -20.09 -15.56
N LYS A 17 2.22 -18.97 -14.88
CA LYS A 17 3.43 -18.15 -14.93
C LYS A 17 3.64 -17.20 -16.12
N CYS A 18 3.89 -15.96 -15.71
CA CYS A 18 4.83 -15.01 -16.28
C CYS A 18 4.37 -14.20 -17.50
N CYS A 19 3.60 -13.14 -17.24
CA CYS A 19 3.91 -11.83 -17.83
C CYS A 19 3.21 -10.69 -17.05
N SER A 20 4.00 -9.84 -16.40
CA SER A 20 3.64 -8.49 -15.91
C SER A 20 2.48 -8.33 -14.91
N THR A 21 2.52 -9.02 -13.77
CA THR A 21 1.61 -8.73 -12.62
C THR A 21 2.17 -7.67 -11.66
N ARG A 22 3.44 -7.27 -11.82
CA ARG A 22 4.10 -6.32 -10.91
C ARG A 22 3.55 -4.89 -11.02
N TYR A 23 2.99 -4.52 -12.18
CA TYR A 23 2.35 -3.22 -12.40
C TYR A 23 0.82 -3.24 -12.21
N GLN A 24 0.19 -4.41 -12.24
CA GLN A 24 -1.28 -4.51 -12.06
C GLN A 24 -1.69 -4.42 -10.59
N VAL A 25 -0.80 -4.75 -9.64
CA VAL A 25 -1.07 -4.53 -8.21
C VAL A 25 -0.90 -3.04 -7.83
N TYR A 26 0.01 -2.33 -8.49
CA TYR A 26 0.12 -0.87 -8.39
C TYR A 26 -1.18 -0.15 -8.82
N LEU A 27 -1.90 -0.69 -9.82
CA LEU A 27 -3.13 -0.06 -10.33
C LEU A 27 -4.39 -0.39 -9.52
N ASN A 28 -4.37 -1.38 -8.63
CA ASN A 28 -5.47 -1.60 -7.68
C ASN A 28 -5.40 -0.65 -6.46
N LEU A 29 -4.27 0.03 -6.29
CA LEU A 29 -4.03 0.98 -5.22
C LEU A 29 -4.63 2.37 -5.48
N LEU A 30 -4.96 2.66 -6.75
CA LEU A 30 -5.73 3.84 -7.18
C LEU A 30 -7.24 3.72 -6.84
N GLY A 31 -7.68 2.57 -6.32
CA GLY A 31 -9.07 2.28 -5.95
C GLY A 31 -9.37 2.60 -4.49
N ARG A 32 -9.59 3.90 -4.21
CA ARG A 32 -10.28 4.51 -3.04
C ARG A 32 -10.65 3.55 -1.90
N LEU A 33 -10.10 3.83 -0.71
CA LEU A 33 -10.46 3.26 0.60
C LEU A 33 -11.78 2.49 0.60
N ASN A 34 -11.75 1.19 0.91
CA ASN A 34 -12.96 0.39 1.03
C ASN A 34 -13.77 0.79 2.29
N THR A 35 -14.99 0.28 2.44
CA THR A 35 -15.86 0.64 3.57
C THR A 35 -15.24 0.34 4.94
N GLU A 36 -14.48 -0.75 5.05
CA GLU A 36 -13.80 -1.13 6.29
C GLU A 36 -12.67 -0.14 6.60
N GLN A 37 -11.85 0.21 5.61
CA GLN A 37 -10.78 1.20 5.76
C GLN A 37 -11.33 2.59 6.08
N ILE A 38 -12.41 3.02 5.41
CA ILE A 38 -13.10 4.28 5.71
C ILE A 38 -13.55 4.31 7.17
N SER A 39 -14.05 3.20 7.70
CA SER A 39 -14.55 3.12 9.09
C SER A 39 -13.46 3.30 10.14
N ARG A 40 -12.18 3.20 9.77
CA ARG A 40 -11.06 3.41 10.69
C ARG A 40 -10.74 4.90 10.92
N PHE A 41 -11.12 5.79 10.01
CA PHE A 41 -10.87 7.22 10.17
C PHE A 41 -11.85 7.86 11.16
N GLU A 42 -11.36 8.81 11.96
CA GLU A 42 -12.16 9.51 12.96
C GLU A 42 -12.97 10.67 12.36
N SER A 43 -12.54 11.21 11.20
CA SER A 43 -13.18 12.38 10.57
C SER A 43 -13.34 12.26 9.06
N GLN A 44 -14.31 13.02 8.52
CA GLN A 44 -14.48 13.16 7.06
C GLN A 44 -13.32 13.93 6.42
N GLU A 45 -12.69 14.85 7.16
CA GLU A 45 -11.53 15.61 6.68
C GLU A 45 -10.35 14.69 6.38
N ASP A 46 -10.10 13.70 7.26
CA ASP A 46 -9.06 12.68 7.04
C ASP A 46 -9.32 11.85 5.79
N ILE A 47 -10.58 11.42 5.62
CA ILE A 47 -11.00 10.65 4.44
C ILE A 47 -10.80 11.48 3.17
N ASP A 48 -11.16 12.76 3.21
CA ASP A 48 -11.04 13.65 2.07
C ASP A 48 -9.57 13.98 1.75
N ALA A 49 -8.73 14.16 2.76
CA ALA A 49 -7.29 14.33 2.61
C ALA A 49 -6.67 13.13 1.88
N VAL A 50 -6.95 11.91 2.35
CA VAL A 50 -6.45 10.67 1.72
C VAL A 50 -7.02 10.48 0.31
N ARG A 51 -8.30 10.80 0.08
CA ARG A 51 -8.91 10.73 -1.26
C ARG A 51 -8.32 11.74 -2.23
N SER A 52 -7.77 12.85 -1.74
CA SER A 52 -7.14 13.88 -2.55
C SER A 52 -5.67 13.61 -2.84
N SER A 53 -5.06 12.63 -2.16
CA SER A 53 -3.68 12.21 -2.39
C SER A 53 -3.47 11.68 -3.81
N GLN A 54 -2.33 12.01 -4.37
CA GLN A 54 -1.88 11.50 -5.65
C GLN A 54 -1.12 10.18 -5.47
N GLU A 55 -0.98 9.42 -6.55
CA GLU A 55 -0.18 8.19 -6.55
C GLU A 55 1.28 8.45 -6.12
N SER A 56 1.83 9.61 -6.48
CA SER A 56 3.16 10.02 -6.05
C SER A 56 3.26 10.22 -4.54
N ASP A 57 2.18 10.67 -3.89
CA ASP A 57 2.13 10.86 -2.44
C ASP A 57 2.14 9.51 -1.74
N ILE A 58 1.35 8.56 -2.25
CA ILE A 58 1.29 7.19 -1.72
C ILE A 58 2.63 6.48 -1.89
N GLN A 59 3.25 6.59 -3.07
CA GLN A 59 4.58 6.04 -3.31
C GLN A 59 5.62 6.65 -2.37
N LEU A 60 5.54 7.96 -2.12
CA LEU A 60 6.46 8.64 -1.21
C LEU A 60 6.32 8.13 0.23
N ILE A 61 5.09 7.89 0.69
CA ILE A 61 4.83 7.27 2.00
C ILE A 61 5.44 5.87 2.05
N ASP A 62 5.18 5.04 1.05
CA ASP A 62 5.70 3.68 0.97
C ASP A 62 7.24 3.67 0.98
N ASP A 63 7.87 4.57 0.24
CA ASP A 63 9.34 4.73 0.20
C ASP A 63 9.90 5.11 1.58
N TRP A 64 9.23 6.00 2.30
CA TRP A 64 9.64 6.37 3.66
C TRP A 64 9.51 5.19 4.63
N LEU A 65 8.37 4.51 4.65
CA LEU A 65 8.13 3.35 5.50
C LEU A 65 9.17 2.25 5.25
N LEU A 66 9.47 1.95 3.98
CA LEU A 66 10.51 0.99 3.62
C LEU A 66 11.90 1.46 4.04
N SER A 67 12.21 2.75 3.92
CA SER A 67 13.52 3.30 4.30
C SER A 67 13.81 3.25 5.80
N PHE A 68 12.77 3.25 6.64
CA PHE A 68 12.88 3.15 8.10
C PHE A 68 12.75 1.71 8.63
N SER A 69 12.31 0.79 7.77
CA SER A 69 12.24 -0.63 8.08
C SER A 69 13.61 -1.27 8.05
N THR A 70 13.86 -2.23 8.94
CA THR A 70 15.12 -2.98 9.04
C THR A 70 14.90 -4.48 8.87
N ASP A 71 15.98 -5.25 8.93
CA ASP A 71 15.96 -6.72 8.93
C ASP A 71 15.44 -7.32 10.25
N ARG A 72 15.23 -6.50 11.28
CA ARG A 72 14.69 -6.89 12.58
C ARG A 72 13.25 -6.41 12.71
N PHE A 73 12.44 -7.16 13.46
CA PHE A 73 11.09 -6.74 13.79
C PHE A 73 11.09 -5.44 14.59
N GLN A 74 10.34 -4.47 14.10
CA GLN A 74 10.12 -3.16 14.70
C GLN A 74 8.62 -2.94 14.83
N LYS A 75 8.19 -2.25 15.89
CA LYS A 75 6.80 -1.85 16.06
C LYS A 75 6.35 -0.99 14.88
N VAL A 76 5.15 -1.26 14.36
CA VAL A 76 4.55 -0.46 13.28
C VAL A 76 4.48 1.02 13.69
N ALA A 77 4.07 1.31 14.93
CA ALA A 77 4.04 2.67 15.46
C ALA A 77 5.40 3.40 15.42
N MET A 78 6.52 2.68 15.52
CA MET A 78 7.87 3.27 15.45
C MET A 78 8.17 3.72 14.02
N ILE A 79 7.96 2.83 13.04
CA ILE A 79 8.20 3.13 11.63
C ILE A 79 7.27 4.24 11.14
N VAL A 80 6.00 4.22 11.56
CA VAL A 80 5.03 5.27 11.22
C VAL A 80 5.43 6.61 11.85
N ALA A 81 5.89 6.63 13.11
CA ALA A 81 6.37 7.85 13.74
C ALA A 81 7.57 8.46 13.01
N ASP A 82 8.53 7.64 12.58
CA ASP A 82 9.69 8.12 11.79
C ASP A 82 9.25 8.67 10.42
N ALA A 83 8.29 8.02 9.76
CA ALA A 83 7.73 8.50 8.49
C ALA A 83 6.98 9.83 8.66
N LEU A 84 6.19 9.99 9.72
CA LEU A 84 5.50 11.25 10.03
C LEU A 84 6.49 12.37 10.36
N MET A 85 7.52 12.09 11.16
CA MET A 85 8.57 13.06 11.47
C MET A 85 9.26 13.56 10.18
N LYS A 86 9.55 12.64 9.25
CA LYS A 86 10.11 12.98 7.94
C LYS A 86 9.12 13.81 7.09
N SER A 87 7.84 13.47 7.13
CA SER A 87 6.75 14.22 6.50
C SER A 87 6.75 15.68 6.96
N ASP A 88 6.82 15.90 8.27
CA ASP A 88 6.83 17.20 8.91
C ASP A 88 8.11 18.00 8.59
N GLU A 89 9.28 17.36 8.66
CA GLU A 89 10.57 17.96 8.29
C GLU A 89 10.56 18.48 6.85
N GLN A 90 9.95 17.73 5.94
CA GLN A 90 9.85 18.08 4.52
C GLN A 90 8.65 18.99 4.21
N ARG A 91 7.75 19.20 5.17
CA ARG A 91 6.46 19.89 4.99
C ARG A 91 5.65 19.31 3.84
N LEU A 92 5.72 17.99 3.68
CA LEU A 92 4.96 17.22 2.72
C LEU A 92 3.94 16.39 3.48
N LEU A 93 2.78 16.15 2.86
CA LEU A 93 1.76 15.22 3.37
C LEU A 93 1.33 15.45 4.84
N THR A 94 1.47 16.68 5.35
CA THR A 94 1.21 17.02 6.76
C THR A 94 -0.27 16.95 7.15
N ASN A 95 -1.16 16.78 6.16
CA ASN A 95 -2.59 16.59 6.33
C ASN A 95 -3.01 15.12 6.21
N ILE A 96 -2.06 14.20 6.00
CA ILE A 96 -2.35 12.77 5.89
C ILE A 96 -2.27 12.15 7.28
N PRO A 97 -3.35 11.50 7.77
CA PRO A 97 -3.39 10.95 9.11
C PRO A 97 -2.48 9.72 9.25
N ASP A 98 -1.97 9.52 10.47
CA ASP A 98 -1.09 8.40 10.84
C ASP A 98 -1.71 7.02 10.55
N ILE A 99 -3.02 6.88 10.72
CA ILE A 99 -3.73 5.64 10.42
C ILE A 99 -3.61 5.23 8.95
N PHE A 100 -3.49 6.19 8.03
CA PHE A 100 -3.25 5.88 6.63
C PHE A 100 -1.84 5.33 6.42
N PHE A 101 -0.83 5.84 7.13
CA PHE A 101 0.52 5.26 7.12
C PHE A 101 0.49 3.82 7.66
N GLY A 102 -0.29 3.54 8.71
CA GLY A 102 -0.52 2.19 9.20
C GLY A 102 -1.13 1.26 8.14
N MET A 103 -2.17 1.72 7.44
CA MET A 103 -2.76 0.97 6.31
C MET A 103 -1.76 0.72 5.17
N ARG A 104 -0.83 1.66 4.94
CA ARG A 104 0.25 1.47 3.96
C ARG A 104 1.20 0.35 4.39
N VAL A 105 1.52 0.25 5.68
CA VAL A 105 2.30 -0.89 6.21
C VAL A 105 1.60 -2.23 5.95
N GLU A 106 0.28 -2.32 6.18
CA GLU A 106 -0.51 -3.53 5.84
C GLU A 106 -0.37 -3.86 4.35
N ALA A 107 -0.52 -2.88 3.47
CA ALA A 107 -0.36 -3.06 2.02
C ALA A 107 1.06 -3.51 1.64
N LEU A 108 2.11 -2.98 2.27
CA LEU A 108 3.48 -3.41 2.04
C LEU A 108 3.72 -4.87 2.46
N VAL A 109 3.05 -5.33 3.53
CA VAL A 109 3.08 -6.74 3.95
C VAL A 109 2.34 -7.64 2.96
N GLU A 110 1.15 -7.24 2.50
CA GLU A 110 0.39 -7.96 1.47
C GLU A 110 1.20 -8.11 0.16
N ASN A 111 1.96 -7.09 -0.19
CA ASN A 111 2.85 -7.07 -1.35
C ASN A 111 4.19 -7.78 -1.13
N ARG A 112 4.42 -8.36 0.05
CA ARG A 112 5.68 -9.06 0.41
C ARG A 112 6.92 -8.17 0.31
N LEU A 113 6.75 -6.86 0.54
CA LEU A 113 7.88 -5.94 0.73
C LEU A 113 8.29 -5.89 2.21
N LEU A 114 7.32 -6.11 3.10
CA LEU A 114 7.52 -6.34 4.53
C LEU A 114 7.01 -7.72 4.94
N GLN A 115 7.58 -8.26 6.01
CA GLN A 115 6.98 -9.36 6.77
C GLN A 115 6.37 -8.79 8.04
N GLY A 116 5.12 -9.14 8.34
CA GLY A 116 4.42 -8.70 9.54
C GLY A 116 4.15 -9.82 10.54
N GLU A 117 4.14 -9.48 11.82
CA GLU A 117 3.73 -10.33 12.96
C GLU A 117 2.81 -9.55 13.91
N GLY A 118 1.91 -10.27 14.60
CA GLY A 118 0.91 -9.67 15.49
C GLY A 118 -0.30 -9.09 14.75
N ASP A 119 -1.02 -8.18 15.41
CA ASP A 119 -2.17 -7.48 14.82
C ASP A 119 -1.69 -6.17 14.16
N LEU A 120 -1.63 -6.16 12.83
CA LEU A 120 -1.21 -4.98 12.07
C LEU A 120 -2.28 -3.87 12.02
N CYS A 121 -3.54 -4.17 12.36
CA CYS A 121 -4.60 -3.17 12.42
C CYS A 121 -4.43 -2.24 13.64
N ASP A 122 -3.70 -2.68 14.66
CA ASP A 122 -3.27 -1.85 15.78
C ASP A 122 -1.75 -1.65 15.73
N MET A 123 -1.33 -0.45 15.36
CA MET A 123 0.09 -0.08 15.20
C MET A 123 0.94 -0.32 16.46
N ARG A 124 0.33 -0.39 17.66
CA ARG A 124 1.03 -0.65 18.92
C ARG A 124 1.29 -2.14 19.16
N LEU A 125 0.49 -3.01 18.53
CA LEU A 125 0.56 -4.46 18.69
C LEU A 125 1.33 -5.12 17.54
N GLY A 126 1.18 -4.60 16.32
CA GLY A 126 1.86 -5.10 15.13
C GLY A 126 3.36 -4.80 15.07
N GLU A 127 4.11 -5.72 14.49
CA GLU A 127 5.54 -5.59 14.19
C GLU A 127 5.82 -5.97 12.74
N VAL A 128 6.81 -5.30 12.13
CA VAL A 128 7.24 -5.59 10.76
C VAL A 128 8.76 -5.57 10.63
N ARG A 129 9.26 -6.28 9.62
CA ARG A 129 10.65 -6.23 9.12
C ARG A 129 10.66 -6.25 7.60
N LEU A 130 11.78 -5.90 6.98
CA LEU A 130 12.00 -6.09 5.54
C LEU A 130 11.83 -7.56 5.14
N ALA A 131 11.11 -7.80 4.05
CA ALA A 131 10.99 -9.13 3.45
C ALA A 131 12.29 -9.53 2.74
N GLU A 132 12.67 -10.80 2.85
CA GLU A 132 13.87 -11.39 2.23
C GLU A 132 13.75 -11.60 0.71
#